data_AF-A0A117LQJ8-F1
#
_entry.id   AF-A0A117LQJ8-F1
#
_cell.length_a   1.000
_cell.length_b   1.000
_cell.length_c   1.000
_cell.angle_alpha   90.00
_cell.angle_beta   90.00
_cell.angle_gamma   90.00
#
_symmetry.space_group_name_H-M   'P 1'
#
loop_
_entity.id
_entity.type
_entity.pdbx_description
1 polymer ?
#
loop_
_entity_poly.entity_id
_entity_poly.type
_entity_poly.pdbx_seq_one_letter_code
_entity_poly.pdbx_strand_id
1 'polypeptide(L)'
;MNDTDTFREMISHILSAGPGPADIQKIKLEVCRKYCISMPKNSAILAAATPEERERLRPLLLVKPTRTLSGVAPVAVMTSPHPCPHGKCLPCPGGPEHPFASPQSYTGEEPAALRAREHAFDPYNQVQARLGQFETLGHHVDKAELIVMGGTMTARPVDYQEWFVGAAVQAMNDYPRAGVPAAKPDLEAIFAANESARVRCVAATFETRPDWCKQEHIDRMLAMGVTKVEIGVQQLDDRILDYNRRGHSVADSVTANCLLRDAGLKVGFHVMPNLPGASVEDDRRMFEGLFSDERFRPDFLKIYPTLVTPGSEIEALWEQGEYLPYSEEELIDLIAYGKSLLPEYVRLQRIQRDIPAKLIVAGSRHSNFRQLAEARLHSQGLRCRCIRCREVGRTVAPEAAVVPTPRSCASSMSTGAWSRSAPRHLPTSGSTAVSASSSSPRPRRRPATTVTDTSQ
;
A
#
# COMPACT_ATOMS: atom_id res chain seq x y z
N MET A 1 -24.01 39.16 9.03
CA MET A 1 -22.89 38.54 9.76
C MET A 1 -22.01 37.85 8.73
N ASN A 2 -20.69 37.95 8.86
CA ASN A 2 -19.79 37.26 7.94
C ASN A 2 -19.74 35.77 8.30
N ASP A 3 -19.44 34.88 7.35
CA ASP A 3 -19.34 33.42 7.58
C ASP A 3 -18.41 33.08 8.76
N THR A 4 -17.38 33.90 8.96
CA THR A 4 -16.43 33.82 10.07
C THR A 4 -17.10 33.95 11.44
N ASP A 5 -18.01 34.89 11.63
CA ASP A 5 -18.69 35.11 12.93
C ASP A 5 -19.59 33.93 13.28
N THR A 6 -20.23 33.35 12.26
CA THR A 6 -21.09 32.19 12.44
C THR A 6 -20.29 30.93 12.80
N PHE A 7 -19.10 30.74 12.20
CA PHE A 7 -18.22 29.64 12.60
C PHE A 7 -17.64 29.80 14.01
N ARG A 8 -17.34 31.04 14.43
CA ARG A 8 -16.91 31.33 15.81
C ARG A 8 -18.00 30.97 16.84
N GLU A 9 -19.27 31.25 16.55
CA GLU A 9 -20.38 30.84 17.43
C GLU A 9 -20.50 29.30 17.50
N MET A 10 -20.40 28.60 16.37
CA MET A 10 -20.40 27.14 16.36
C MET A 10 -19.25 26.56 17.19
N ILE A 11 -18.03 27.09 17.05
CA ILE A 11 -16.85 26.68 17.82
C ILE A 11 -17.10 26.85 19.32
N SER A 12 -17.61 28.01 19.73
CA SER A 12 -17.92 28.30 21.14
C SER A 12 -18.90 27.28 21.72
N HIS A 13 -19.98 26.98 20.99
CA HIS A 13 -20.99 26.00 21.43
C HIS A 13 -20.45 24.57 21.50
N ILE A 14 -19.61 24.17 20.54
CA ILE A 14 -18.99 22.84 20.56
C ILE A 14 -18.02 22.71 21.74
N LEU A 15 -17.22 23.74 22.02
CA LEU A 15 -16.25 23.69 23.11
C LEU A 15 -16.88 23.78 24.50
N SER A 16 -18.05 24.41 24.64
CA SER A 16 -18.78 24.52 25.91
C SER A 16 -19.61 23.28 26.24
N ALA A 17 -20.18 22.61 25.23
CA ALA A 17 -21.08 21.48 25.45
C ALA A 17 -20.36 20.13 25.69
N GLY A 18 -19.06 20.02 25.41
CA GLY A 18 -18.36 18.73 25.38
C GLY A 18 -19.09 17.62 24.58
N PRO A 19 -19.67 17.93 23.40
CA PRO A 19 -20.71 17.12 22.77
C PRO A 19 -20.19 15.80 22.20
N GLY A 20 -21.06 14.77 22.17
CA GLY A 20 -20.87 13.61 21.30
C GLY A 20 -21.17 13.95 19.82
N PRO A 21 -20.92 13.03 18.86
CA PRO A 21 -21.12 13.30 17.43
C PRO A 21 -22.54 13.73 17.03
N ALA A 22 -23.58 13.23 17.73
CA ALA A 22 -24.97 13.59 17.47
C ALA A 22 -25.28 15.04 17.86
N ASP A 23 -24.65 15.54 18.92
CA ASP A 23 -24.84 16.89 19.44
C ASP A 23 -24.16 17.93 18.54
N ILE A 24 -23.07 17.56 17.84
CA ILE A 24 -22.40 18.44 16.87
C ILE A 24 -23.33 18.82 15.71
N GLN A 25 -24.08 17.86 15.17
CA GLN A 25 -25.03 18.14 14.08
C GLN A 25 -26.16 19.05 14.56
N LYS A 26 -26.64 18.82 15.79
CA LYS A 26 -27.67 19.65 16.42
C LYS A 26 -27.18 21.10 16.59
N ILE A 27 -25.98 21.30 17.14
CA ILE A 27 -25.36 22.62 17.31
C ILE A 27 -25.24 23.33 15.96
N LYS A 28 -24.77 22.63 14.92
CA LYS A 28 -24.66 23.21 13.58
C LYS A 28 -26.02 23.61 13.02
N LEU A 29 -27.05 22.76 13.18
CA LEU A 29 -28.41 23.04 12.73
C LEU A 29 -29.01 24.27 13.42
N GLU A 30 -28.83 24.40 14.74
CA GLU A 30 -29.34 25.53 15.52
C GLU A 30 -28.73 26.85 15.05
N VAL A 31 -27.41 26.90 14.89
CA VAL A 31 -26.71 28.10 14.40
C VAL A 31 -27.07 28.39 12.93
N CYS A 32 -27.19 27.37 12.07
CA CYS A 32 -27.61 27.56 10.67
C CYS A 32 -29.03 28.13 10.57
N ARG A 33 -29.96 27.69 11.43
CA ARG A 33 -31.32 28.24 11.49
C ARG A 33 -31.35 29.69 11.97
N LYS A 34 -30.54 30.02 12.98
CA LYS A 34 -30.45 31.38 13.52
C LYS A 34 -29.98 32.39 12.48
N TYR A 35 -29.05 31.99 11.60
CA TYR A 35 -28.43 32.88 10.62
C TYR A 35 -28.86 32.64 9.17
N CYS A 36 -29.78 31.72 8.92
CA CYS A 36 -30.27 31.35 7.58
C CYS A 36 -29.15 30.95 6.61
N ILE A 37 -28.12 30.25 7.09
CA ILE A 37 -26.98 29.79 6.27
C ILE A 37 -27.06 28.30 5.94
N SER A 38 -26.34 27.90 4.89
CA SER A 38 -26.18 26.49 4.54
C SER A 38 -25.29 25.73 5.54
N MET A 39 -25.51 24.43 5.68
CA MET A 39 -24.77 23.57 6.61
C MET A 39 -23.27 23.53 6.28
N PRO A 40 -22.37 24.04 7.14
CA PRO A 40 -20.96 24.03 6.83
C PRO A 40 -20.35 22.64 6.97
N LYS A 41 -19.25 22.39 6.23
CA LYS A 41 -18.43 21.20 6.40
C LYS A 41 -17.64 21.30 7.71
N ASN A 42 -17.39 20.17 8.37
CA ASN A 42 -16.58 20.14 9.59
C ASN A 42 -15.17 20.72 9.38
N SER A 43 -14.59 20.53 8.19
CA SER A 43 -13.30 21.12 7.82
C SER A 43 -13.32 22.65 7.79
N ALA A 44 -14.44 23.27 7.39
CA ALA A 44 -14.57 24.73 7.38
C ALA A 44 -14.63 25.29 8.81
N ILE A 45 -15.32 24.60 9.72
CA ILE A 45 -15.34 24.94 11.15
C ILE A 45 -13.93 24.81 11.75
N LEU A 46 -13.22 23.72 11.45
CA LEU A 46 -11.84 23.52 11.90
C LEU A 46 -10.88 24.60 11.38
N ALA A 47 -11.09 25.11 10.15
CA ALA A 47 -10.26 26.16 9.57
C ALA A 47 -10.46 27.53 10.23
N ALA A 48 -11.60 27.78 10.87
CA ALA A 48 -11.92 29.02 11.58
C ALA A 48 -11.49 29.02 13.06
N ALA A 49 -10.94 27.90 13.55
CA ALA A 49 -10.48 27.74 14.93
C ALA A 49 -9.07 28.29 15.15
N THR A 50 -8.78 28.80 16.35
CA THR A 50 -7.40 29.11 16.75
C THR A 50 -6.58 27.81 16.87
N PRO A 51 -5.24 27.86 16.91
CA PRO A 51 -4.42 26.66 17.09
C PRO A 51 -4.80 25.84 18.33
N GLU A 52 -5.10 26.48 19.46
CA GLU A 52 -5.49 25.82 20.71
C GLU A 52 -6.89 25.18 20.61
N GLU A 53 -7.83 25.89 20.00
CA GLU A 53 -9.19 25.38 19.78
C GLU A 53 -9.19 24.22 18.79
N ARG A 54 -8.37 24.31 17.74
CA ARG A 54 -8.25 23.28 16.71
C ARG A 54 -7.84 21.94 17.34
N GLU A 55 -6.94 21.95 18.31
CA GLU A 55 -6.51 20.71 18.98
C GLU A 55 -7.63 20.08 19.81
N ARG A 56 -8.47 20.90 20.45
CA ARG A 56 -9.65 20.45 21.21
C ARG A 56 -10.80 19.99 20.30
N LEU A 57 -10.99 20.64 19.16
CA LEU A 57 -12.05 20.34 18.19
C LEU A 57 -11.72 19.16 17.29
N ARG A 58 -10.43 18.89 17.04
CA ARG A 58 -9.95 17.82 16.17
C ARG A 58 -10.62 16.47 16.44
N PRO A 59 -10.63 15.90 17.68
CA PRO A 59 -11.26 14.61 17.92
C PRO A 59 -12.78 14.60 17.64
N LEU A 60 -13.44 15.75 17.70
CA LEU A 60 -14.89 15.91 17.51
C LEU A 60 -15.26 16.10 16.03
N LEU A 61 -14.43 16.84 15.28
CA LEU A 61 -14.72 17.27 13.91
C LEU A 61 -13.95 16.49 12.84
N LEU A 62 -13.06 15.57 13.22
CA LEU A 62 -12.26 14.75 12.30
C LEU A 62 -13.13 14.01 11.29
N VAL A 63 -12.85 14.24 10.00
CA VAL A 63 -13.60 13.61 8.91
C VAL A 63 -12.96 12.26 8.55
N LYS A 64 -13.73 11.17 8.59
CA LYS A 64 -13.26 9.80 8.25
C LYS A 64 -12.05 9.38 9.12
N PRO A 65 -12.22 9.26 10.45
CA PRO A 65 -11.14 8.98 11.40
C PRO A 65 -10.35 7.69 11.08
N THR A 66 -11.01 6.72 10.44
CA THR A 66 -10.41 5.44 10.05
C THR A 66 -9.26 5.54 9.05
N ARG A 67 -9.05 6.71 8.40
CA ARG A 67 -7.99 6.94 7.41
C ARG A 67 -6.58 7.04 7.99
N THR A 68 -6.45 7.57 9.21
CA THR A 68 -5.17 7.74 9.91
C THR A 68 -5.25 7.13 11.30
N LEU A 69 -6.05 6.07 11.45
CA LEU A 69 -6.27 5.41 12.73
C LEU A 69 -4.97 4.86 13.34
N SER A 70 -4.01 4.48 12.48
CA SER A 70 -2.66 4.07 12.89
C SER A 70 -1.74 5.23 13.26
N GLY A 71 -2.20 6.49 13.16
CA GLY A 71 -1.37 7.68 13.28
C GLY A 71 -0.43 7.94 12.10
N VAL A 72 -0.66 7.27 10.96
CA VAL A 72 0.13 7.43 9.73
C VAL A 72 -0.78 7.90 8.61
N ALA A 73 -0.38 8.95 7.87
CA ALA A 73 -1.08 9.49 6.74
C ALA A 73 -0.71 8.75 5.44
N PRO A 74 -1.64 8.01 4.79
CA PRO A 74 -1.35 7.36 3.51
C PRO A 74 -1.38 8.37 2.36
N VAL A 75 -0.20 8.72 1.86
CA VAL A 75 0.04 9.65 0.76
C VAL A 75 0.22 8.84 -0.53
N ALA A 76 -0.91 8.56 -1.17
CA ALA A 76 -0.93 7.83 -2.43
C ALA A 76 -0.80 8.80 -3.63
N VAL A 77 0.24 8.57 -4.43
CA VAL A 77 0.62 9.33 -5.62
C VAL A 77 0.69 8.40 -6.83
N MET A 78 0.43 8.93 -8.02
CA MET A 78 0.48 8.14 -9.26
C MET A 78 1.60 8.61 -10.16
N THR A 79 2.26 7.64 -10.76
CA THR A 79 3.22 7.89 -11.84
C THR A 79 2.51 8.41 -13.08
N SER A 80 3.26 9.04 -13.98
CA SER A 80 2.78 9.40 -15.31
C SER A 80 2.29 8.16 -16.06
N PRO A 81 1.26 8.29 -16.93
CA PRO A 81 0.87 7.22 -17.84
C PRO A 81 2.08 6.72 -18.64
N HIS A 82 2.23 5.40 -18.70
CA HIS A 82 3.29 4.73 -19.45
C HIS A 82 2.84 3.31 -19.82
N PRO A 83 3.17 2.80 -21.02
CA PRO A 83 2.78 1.46 -21.42
C PRO A 83 3.34 0.38 -20.49
N CYS A 84 2.58 -0.69 -20.32
CA CYS A 84 3.09 -1.90 -19.67
C CYS A 84 4.14 -2.58 -20.57
N PRO A 85 5.23 -3.12 -20.01
CA PRO A 85 6.31 -3.73 -20.81
C PRO A 85 5.89 -5.02 -21.54
N HIS A 86 4.78 -5.64 -21.15
CA HIS A 86 4.22 -6.85 -21.80
C HIS A 86 2.99 -6.56 -22.67
N GLY A 87 2.56 -5.30 -22.77
CA GLY A 87 1.28 -4.93 -23.39
C GLY A 87 0.11 -4.82 -22.41
N LYS A 88 -1.12 -4.89 -22.95
CA LYS A 88 -2.37 -4.67 -22.20
C LYS A 88 -2.96 -6.01 -21.74
N CYS A 89 -3.26 -6.13 -20.46
CA CYS A 89 -4.03 -7.26 -19.93
C CYS A 89 -5.52 -7.11 -20.30
N LEU A 90 -6.23 -8.23 -20.47
CA LEU A 90 -7.66 -8.23 -20.76
C LEU A 90 -8.50 -7.34 -19.81
N PRO A 91 -8.42 -7.52 -18.47
CA PRO A 91 -9.27 -6.78 -17.54
C PRO A 91 -8.75 -5.37 -17.23
N CYS A 92 -7.76 -4.86 -17.97
CA CYS A 92 -7.14 -3.58 -17.62
C CYS A 92 -8.03 -2.39 -18.01
N PRO A 93 -8.47 -1.55 -17.05
CA PRO A 93 -9.44 -0.48 -17.29
C PRO A 93 -8.84 0.81 -17.86
N GLY A 94 -7.56 0.82 -18.21
CA GLY A 94 -6.85 2.06 -18.52
C GLY A 94 -5.47 1.85 -19.16
N GLY A 95 -4.69 2.91 -19.16
CA GLY A 95 -3.40 2.99 -19.85
C GLY A 95 -3.32 4.22 -20.77
N PRO A 96 -2.12 4.52 -21.30
CA PRO A 96 -1.90 5.69 -22.15
C PRO A 96 -2.71 5.65 -23.46
N GLU A 97 -2.97 4.46 -23.98
CA GLU A 97 -3.77 4.24 -25.20
C GLU A 97 -5.28 4.16 -24.93
N HIS A 98 -5.69 4.19 -23.66
CA HIS A 98 -7.09 4.19 -23.28
C HIS A 98 -7.72 5.57 -23.54
N PRO A 99 -9.03 5.67 -23.84
CA PRO A 99 -9.73 6.95 -23.98
C PRO A 99 -9.55 7.94 -22.81
N PHE A 100 -9.23 7.43 -21.61
CA PHE A 100 -9.00 8.25 -20.42
C PHE A 100 -7.54 8.70 -20.24
N ALA A 101 -6.61 8.21 -21.07
CA ALA A 101 -5.16 8.48 -20.99
C ALA A 101 -4.61 8.40 -19.56
N SER A 102 -5.03 7.38 -18.81
CA SER A 102 -4.77 7.22 -17.38
C SER A 102 -3.51 6.37 -17.12
N PRO A 103 -2.97 6.40 -15.89
CA PRO A 103 -2.00 5.39 -15.47
C PRO A 103 -2.55 3.97 -15.65
N GLN A 104 -1.66 3.03 -15.92
CA GLN A 104 -2.03 1.64 -16.17
C GLN A 104 -2.82 1.06 -15.00
N SER A 105 -3.89 0.30 -15.31
CA SER A 105 -4.80 -0.31 -14.32
C SER A 105 -5.80 0.61 -13.63
N TYR A 106 -5.88 1.88 -14.01
CA TYR A 106 -6.81 2.88 -13.45
C TYR A 106 -7.68 3.53 -14.52
N THR A 107 -8.89 3.94 -14.17
CA THR A 107 -9.80 4.64 -15.09
C THR A 107 -9.46 6.12 -15.25
N GLY A 108 -8.69 6.71 -14.33
CA GLY A 108 -8.41 8.16 -14.34
C GLY A 108 -9.38 8.96 -13.48
N GLU A 109 -10.46 8.33 -13.02
CA GLU A 109 -11.56 8.96 -12.28
C GLU A 109 -11.55 8.58 -10.80
N GLU A 110 -10.60 7.75 -10.37
CA GLU A 110 -10.35 7.49 -8.96
C GLU A 110 -9.84 8.76 -8.26
N PRO A 111 -10.12 8.98 -6.96
CA PRO A 111 -9.70 10.20 -6.26
C PRO A 111 -8.18 10.47 -6.25
N ALA A 112 -7.36 9.43 -6.42
CA ALA A 112 -5.92 9.59 -6.60
C ALA A 112 -5.53 9.93 -8.03
N ALA A 113 -6.21 9.34 -9.02
CA ALA A 113 -5.96 9.60 -10.42
C ALA A 113 -6.41 11.00 -10.85
N LEU A 114 -7.53 11.48 -10.32
CA LEU A 114 -7.99 12.86 -10.51
C LEU A 114 -6.94 13.87 -10.01
N ARG A 115 -6.44 13.67 -8.79
CA ARG A 115 -5.39 14.53 -8.22
C ARG A 115 -4.08 14.44 -9.00
N ALA A 116 -3.71 13.24 -9.45
CA ALA A 116 -2.53 13.09 -10.29
C ALA A 116 -2.69 13.88 -11.61
N ARG A 117 -3.85 13.78 -12.27
CA ARG A 117 -4.16 14.55 -13.49
C ARG A 117 -4.15 16.06 -13.25
N GLU A 118 -4.77 16.53 -12.16
CA GLU A 118 -4.79 17.95 -11.76
C GLU A 118 -3.37 18.52 -11.57
N HIS A 119 -2.43 17.69 -11.13
CA HIS A 119 -1.03 18.05 -10.94
C HIS A 119 -0.10 17.52 -12.03
N ALA A 120 -0.62 17.16 -13.21
CA ALA A 120 0.15 16.67 -14.35
C ALA A 120 1.13 15.53 -14.01
N PHE A 121 0.76 14.66 -13.06
CA PHE A 121 1.54 13.56 -12.52
C PHE A 121 2.87 13.97 -11.87
N ASP A 122 3.01 15.24 -11.48
CA ASP A 122 4.14 15.74 -10.71
C ASP A 122 4.08 15.18 -9.28
N PRO A 123 5.10 14.42 -8.83
CA PRO A 123 5.11 13.79 -7.50
C PRO A 123 5.11 14.82 -6.37
N TYR A 124 5.85 15.92 -6.52
CA TYR A 124 6.01 16.94 -5.49
C TYR A 124 4.66 17.60 -5.18
N ASN A 125 3.97 18.05 -6.23
CA ASN A 125 2.67 18.71 -6.13
C ASN A 125 1.58 17.75 -5.63
N GLN A 126 1.59 16.49 -6.07
CA GLN A 126 0.65 15.48 -5.56
C GLN A 126 0.80 15.25 -4.06
N VAL A 127 2.03 15.18 -3.54
CA VAL A 127 2.31 15.02 -2.11
C VAL A 127 1.85 16.26 -1.33
N GLN A 128 2.25 17.46 -1.75
CA GLN A 128 1.84 18.73 -1.11
C GLN A 128 0.32 18.85 -1.00
N ALA A 129 -0.39 18.62 -2.11
CA ALA A 129 -1.85 18.67 -2.15
C ALA A 129 -2.49 17.63 -1.23
N ARG A 130 -1.92 16.42 -1.17
CA ARG A 130 -2.45 15.34 -0.33
C ARG A 130 -2.24 15.60 1.16
N LEU A 131 -1.08 16.13 1.55
CA LEU A 131 -0.81 16.55 2.93
C LEU A 131 -1.72 17.69 3.36
N GLY A 132 -1.87 18.72 2.51
CA GLY A 132 -2.82 19.83 2.72
C GLY A 132 -4.27 19.37 2.89
N GLN A 133 -4.69 18.38 2.10
CA GLN A 133 -6.02 17.79 2.24
C GLN A 133 -6.19 17.08 3.60
N PHE A 134 -5.18 16.35 4.07
CA PHE A 134 -5.23 15.70 5.38
C PHE A 134 -5.32 16.72 6.52
N GLU A 135 -4.49 17.77 6.52
CA GLU A 135 -4.54 18.82 7.54
C GLU A 135 -5.89 19.56 7.53
N THR A 136 -6.44 19.87 6.35
CA THR A 136 -7.76 20.51 6.21
C THR A 136 -8.89 19.68 6.82
N LEU A 137 -8.77 18.34 6.72
CA LEU A 137 -9.73 17.40 7.30
C LEU A 137 -9.49 17.13 8.80
N GLY A 138 -8.45 17.71 9.40
CA GLY A 138 -8.08 17.57 10.81
C GLY A 138 -7.09 16.45 11.13
N HIS A 139 -6.57 15.75 10.13
CA HIS A 139 -5.61 14.67 10.37
C HIS A 139 -4.22 15.24 10.71
N HIS A 140 -3.48 14.49 11.51
CA HIS A 140 -2.04 14.71 11.66
C HIS A 140 -1.31 14.15 10.45
N VAL A 141 -0.20 14.79 10.10
CA VAL A 141 0.63 14.45 8.93
C VAL A 141 2.10 14.28 9.30
N ASP A 142 2.46 14.29 10.58
CA ASP A 142 3.85 14.15 11.05
C ASP A 142 4.51 12.83 10.62
N LYS A 143 3.70 11.79 10.39
CA LYS A 143 4.12 10.50 9.82
C LYS A 143 3.33 10.22 8.57
N ALA A 144 4.02 10.02 7.46
CA ALA A 144 3.43 9.71 6.18
C ALA A 144 3.95 8.37 5.64
N GLU A 145 3.04 7.63 4.99
CA GLU A 145 3.39 6.50 4.14
C GLU A 145 3.26 6.94 2.69
N LEU A 146 4.37 6.97 1.95
CA LEU A 146 4.36 7.20 0.50
C LEU A 146 3.89 5.92 -0.20
N ILE A 147 2.86 6.02 -1.04
CA ILE A 147 2.35 4.89 -1.83
C ILE A 147 2.42 5.27 -3.30
N VAL A 148 3.34 4.64 -4.03
CA VAL A 148 3.56 4.86 -5.45
C VAL A 148 2.71 3.89 -6.25
N MET A 149 1.68 4.42 -6.89
CA MET A 149 0.68 3.67 -7.67
C MET A 149 0.92 3.77 -9.17
N GLY A 150 0.49 2.73 -9.89
CA GLY A 150 0.60 2.62 -11.36
C GLY A 150 1.04 1.23 -11.83
N GLY A 151 1.58 0.41 -10.94
CA GLY A 151 1.94 -1.00 -11.19
C GLY A 151 3.15 -1.25 -12.09
N THR A 152 3.72 -0.20 -12.70
CA THR A 152 4.85 -0.30 -13.64
C THR A 152 6.05 0.55 -13.24
N MET A 153 6.11 1.06 -12.00
CA MET A 153 7.19 1.95 -11.55
C MET A 153 8.58 1.34 -11.75
N THR A 154 8.75 0.08 -11.37
CA THR A 154 10.00 -0.68 -11.51
C THR A 154 10.44 -0.88 -12.97
N ALA A 155 9.51 -0.76 -13.93
CA ALA A 155 9.77 -0.85 -15.35
C ALA A 155 10.14 0.49 -16.00
N ARG A 156 10.08 1.60 -15.27
CA ARG A 156 10.44 2.92 -15.78
C ARG A 156 11.96 3.08 -15.82
N PRO A 157 12.49 4.02 -16.64
CA PRO A 157 13.90 4.39 -16.59
C PRO A 157 14.33 4.78 -15.17
N VAL A 158 15.55 4.41 -14.77
CA VAL A 158 16.05 4.63 -13.40
C VAL A 158 15.96 6.09 -12.99
N ASP A 159 16.38 7.01 -13.86
CA ASP A 159 16.31 8.46 -13.62
C ASP A 159 14.89 8.93 -13.30
N TYR A 160 13.87 8.33 -13.92
CA TYR A 160 12.46 8.64 -13.61
C TYR A 160 12.06 8.14 -12.22
N GLN A 161 12.48 6.93 -11.85
CA GLN A 161 12.18 6.36 -10.54
C GLN A 161 12.80 7.20 -9.43
N GLU A 162 14.09 7.54 -9.56
CA GLU A 162 14.83 8.36 -8.60
C GLU A 162 14.26 9.77 -8.51
N TRP A 163 14.04 10.45 -9.65
CA TRP A 163 13.36 11.74 -9.69
C TRP A 163 12.01 11.69 -8.97
N PHE A 164 11.20 10.67 -9.26
CA PHE A 164 9.84 10.59 -8.73
C PHE A 164 9.83 10.43 -7.21
N VAL A 165 10.65 9.51 -6.68
CA VAL A 165 10.75 9.29 -5.22
C VAL A 165 11.40 10.49 -4.54
N GLY A 166 12.51 10.99 -5.09
CA GLY A 166 13.23 12.13 -4.54
C GLY A 166 12.33 13.35 -4.41
N ALA A 167 11.60 13.72 -5.47
CA ALA A 167 10.67 14.85 -5.45
C ALA A 167 9.47 14.62 -4.50
N ALA A 168 8.97 13.39 -4.38
CA ALA A 168 7.90 13.06 -3.44
C ALA A 168 8.35 13.20 -1.97
N VAL A 169 9.56 12.75 -1.63
CA VAL A 169 10.10 12.88 -0.26
C VAL A 169 10.52 14.32 0.02
N GLN A 170 11.10 15.01 -0.97
CA GLN A 170 11.40 16.44 -0.84
C GLN A 170 10.14 17.26 -0.55
N ALA A 171 9.01 16.95 -1.16
CA ALA A 171 7.74 17.59 -0.82
C ALA A 171 7.33 17.39 0.64
N MET A 172 7.68 16.27 1.26
CA MET A 172 7.46 16.07 2.70
C MET A 172 8.41 16.93 3.56
N ASN A 173 9.67 17.10 3.13
CA ASN A 173 10.63 17.97 3.80
C ASN A 173 10.17 19.43 3.80
N ASP A 174 9.68 19.89 2.66
CA ASP A 174 9.33 21.29 2.43
C ASP A 174 7.97 21.67 3.03
N TYR A 175 7.05 20.71 3.21
CA TYR A 175 5.69 20.95 3.69
C TYR A 175 5.63 21.67 5.06
N PRO A 176 4.78 22.72 5.23
CA PRO A 176 3.74 23.20 4.33
C PRO A 176 4.19 24.27 3.32
N ARG A 177 5.49 24.52 3.19
CA ARG A 177 6.04 25.50 2.25
C ARG A 177 6.23 24.85 0.88
N ALA A 178 6.13 25.68 -0.16
CA ALA A 178 6.51 25.27 -1.50
C ALA A 178 8.03 25.39 -1.67
N GLY A 179 8.62 24.40 -2.30
CA GLY A 179 10.00 24.33 -2.76
C GLY A 179 10.03 24.05 -4.26
N VAL A 180 11.23 23.90 -4.80
CA VAL A 180 11.45 23.55 -6.21
C VAL A 180 12.26 22.27 -6.25
N PRO A 181 11.70 21.14 -6.71
CA PRO A 181 12.46 19.91 -6.84
C PRO A 181 13.49 20.03 -7.97
N ALA A 182 14.70 19.49 -7.72
CA ALA A 182 15.72 19.41 -8.74
C ALA A 182 15.36 18.34 -9.78
N ALA A 183 15.73 18.57 -11.05
CA ALA A 183 15.52 17.60 -12.13
C ALA A 183 16.28 16.27 -11.88
N LYS A 184 17.46 16.36 -11.25
CA LYS A 184 18.23 15.22 -10.77
C LYS A 184 18.35 15.32 -9.25
N PRO A 185 17.59 14.55 -8.48
CA PRO A 185 17.62 14.63 -7.02
C PRO A 185 18.90 14.01 -6.47
N ASP A 186 19.44 14.62 -5.41
CA ASP A 186 20.37 13.95 -4.50
C ASP A 186 19.54 13.22 -3.44
N LEU A 187 19.31 11.92 -3.68
CA LEU A 187 18.46 11.11 -2.81
C LEU A 187 19.01 11.01 -1.39
N GLU A 188 20.34 10.91 -1.23
CA GLU A 188 20.97 10.79 0.08
C GLU A 188 20.73 12.05 0.91
N ALA A 189 20.97 13.23 0.32
CA ALA A 189 20.71 14.50 0.99
C ALA A 189 19.21 14.70 1.32
N ILE A 190 18.32 14.36 0.39
CA ILE A 190 16.87 14.47 0.59
C ILE A 190 16.39 13.56 1.72
N PHE A 191 16.88 12.31 1.77
CA PHE A 191 16.50 11.34 2.79
C PHE A 191 17.07 11.71 4.15
N ALA A 192 18.34 12.13 4.22
CA ALA A 192 18.95 12.63 5.45
C ALA A 192 18.18 13.83 6.03
N ALA A 193 17.71 14.75 5.19
CA ALA A 193 16.84 15.83 5.62
C ALA A 193 15.48 15.32 6.13
N ASN A 194 14.91 14.27 5.51
CA ASN A 194 13.61 13.72 5.90
C ASN A 194 13.60 13.04 7.28
N GLU A 195 14.74 12.49 7.73
CA GLU A 195 14.86 11.82 9.03
C GLU A 195 14.41 12.72 10.21
N SER A 196 14.62 14.03 10.08
CA SER A 196 14.26 15.04 11.09
C SER A 196 13.16 16.01 10.66
N ALA A 197 12.60 15.83 9.45
CA ALA A 197 11.56 16.70 8.91
C ALA A 197 10.27 16.68 9.75
N ARG A 198 9.46 17.73 9.57
CA ARG A 198 8.11 17.84 10.16
C ARG A 198 7.20 16.71 9.70
N VAL A 199 7.26 16.35 8.41
CA VAL A 199 6.53 15.22 7.82
C VAL A 199 7.56 14.15 7.46
N ARG A 200 7.58 13.06 8.23
CA ARG A 200 8.53 11.96 8.02
C ARG A 200 7.93 10.89 7.14
N CYS A 201 8.65 10.47 6.11
CA CYS A 201 8.34 9.30 5.31
C CYS A 201 8.72 8.04 6.10
N VAL A 202 7.78 7.52 6.88
CA VAL A 202 8.03 6.36 7.75
C VAL A 202 7.90 5.02 7.01
N ALA A 203 7.36 5.06 5.80
CA ALA A 203 7.23 3.91 4.92
C ALA A 203 7.06 4.39 3.48
N ALA A 204 7.74 3.72 2.54
CA ALA A 204 7.43 3.81 1.12
C ALA A 204 6.96 2.46 0.58
N THR A 205 5.91 2.49 -0.24
CA THR A 205 5.27 1.34 -0.87
C THR A 205 5.33 1.46 -2.39
N PHE A 206 5.85 0.43 -3.04
CA PHE A 206 5.79 0.29 -4.49
C PHE A 206 4.80 -0.79 -4.90
N GLU A 207 4.02 -0.52 -5.95
CA GLU A 207 3.23 -1.53 -6.66
C GLU A 207 4.01 -1.97 -7.91
N THR A 208 4.18 -3.29 -8.10
CA THR A 208 4.94 -3.86 -9.21
C THR A 208 4.31 -5.15 -9.76
N ARG A 209 4.72 -5.52 -10.97
CA ARG A 209 4.48 -6.84 -11.55
C ARG A 209 5.52 -7.85 -11.03
N PRO A 210 5.17 -9.15 -10.92
CA PRO A 210 6.11 -10.19 -10.50
C PRO A 210 7.40 -10.26 -11.34
N ASP A 211 7.26 -10.22 -12.67
CA ASP A 211 8.37 -10.31 -13.64
C ASP A 211 9.29 -9.07 -13.64
N TRP A 212 8.84 -7.97 -13.01
CA TRP A 212 9.61 -6.76 -12.76
C TRP A 212 10.01 -6.61 -11.29
N CYS A 213 10.23 -7.72 -10.60
CA CYS A 213 10.68 -7.75 -9.21
C CYS A 213 11.91 -8.67 -9.04
N LYS A 214 12.92 -8.46 -9.88
CA LYS A 214 14.21 -9.17 -9.84
C LYS A 214 15.16 -8.51 -8.85
N GLN A 215 16.28 -9.18 -8.52
CA GLN A 215 17.29 -8.67 -7.59
C GLN A 215 17.68 -7.20 -7.88
N GLU A 216 18.00 -6.87 -9.13
CA GLU A 216 18.39 -5.51 -9.52
C GLU A 216 17.30 -4.45 -9.28
N HIS A 217 16.03 -4.83 -9.36
CA HIS A 217 14.91 -3.93 -9.07
C HIS A 217 14.75 -3.77 -7.55
N ILE A 218 14.96 -4.84 -6.80
CA ILE A 218 14.90 -4.84 -5.33
C ILE A 218 16.01 -3.98 -4.75
N ASP A 219 17.24 -4.10 -5.26
CA ASP A 219 18.38 -3.27 -4.82
C ASP A 219 18.09 -1.77 -5.02
N ARG A 220 17.48 -1.41 -6.17
CA ARG A 220 17.06 -0.02 -6.44
C ARG A 220 15.92 0.42 -5.51
N MET A 221 14.94 -0.44 -5.26
CA MET A 221 13.85 -0.16 -4.32
C MET A 221 14.41 0.12 -2.91
N LEU A 222 15.37 -0.69 -2.44
CA LEU A 222 16.05 -0.47 -1.16
C LEU A 222 16.82 0.86 -1.14
N ALA A 223 17.56 1.17 -2.20
CA ALA A 223 18.27 2.45 -2.34
C ALA A 223 17.33 3.67 -2.30
N MET A 224 16.10 3.52 -2.79
CA MET A 224 15.04 4.54 -2.74
C MET A 224 14.24 4.55 -1.42
N GLY A 225 14.64 3.78 -0.41
CA GLY A 225 13.97 3.73 0.89
C GLY A 225 12.62 3.00 0.89
N VAL A 226 12.35 2.16 -0.10
CA VAL A 226 11.14 1.32 -0.14
C VAL A 226 11.17 0.33 1.03
N THR A 227 10.03 0.19 1.71
CA THR A 227 9.87 -0.69 2.87
C THR A 227 8.81 -1.76 2.68
N LYS A 228 8.00 -1.62 1.63
CA LYS A 228 6.85 -2.46 1.32
C LYS A 228 6.69 -2.58 -0.18
N VAL A 229 6.43 -3.79 -0.65
CA VAL A 229 6.17 -4.05 -2.07
C VAL A 229 4.88 -4.82 -2.22
N GLU A 230 4.04 -4.32 -3.11
CA GLU A 230 2.83 -5.01 -3.54
C GLU A 230 3.04 -5.65 -4.90
N ILE A 231 2.92 -6.96 -4.96
CA ILE A 231 3.01 -7.73 -6.19
C ILE A 231 1.61 -7.99 -6.72
N GLY A 232 1.41 -7.63 -7.98
CA GLY A 232 0.19 -7.93 -8.71
C GLY A 232 0.05 -9.39 -9.15
N VAL A 233 -0.03 -10.33 -8.21
CA VAL A 233 -0.16 -11.80 -8.44
C VAL A 233 -1.44 -12.16 -9.20
N GLN A 234 -2.56 -11.53 -8.85
CA GLN A 234 -3.91 -11.76 -9.39
C GLN A 234 -4.49 -13.16 -9.12
N GLN A 235 -3.82 -14.23 -9.52
CA GLN A 235 -4.29 -15.61 -9.47
C GLN A 235 -3.09 -16.59 -9.31
N LEU A 236 -3.34 -17.82 -8.85
CA LEU A 236 -2.35 -18.88 -8.59
C LEU A 236 -2.38 -20.06 -9.60
N ASP A 237 -2.97 -19.86 -10.78
CA ASP A 237 -3.15 -20.81 -11.88
C ASP A 237 -2.76 -20.10 -13.19
N ASP A 238 -1.69 -20.59 -13.81
CA ASP A 238 -1.14 -20.03 -15.05
C ASP A 238 -2.16 -20.03 -16.19
N ARG A 239 -3.08 -20.99 -16.25
CA ARG A 239 -4.16 -21.01 -17.26
C ARG A 239 -5.00 -19.73 -17.20
N ILE A 240 -5.33 -19.26 -16.01
CA ILE A 240 -6.13 -18.04 -15.83
C ILE A 240 -5.27 -16.80 -16.11
N LEU A 241 -4.00 -16.79 -15.66
CA LEU A 241 -3.08 -15.68 -15.93
C LEU A 241 -2.82 -15.50 -17.44
N ASP A 242 -2.62 -16.60 -18.16
CA ASP A 242 -2.39 -16.62 -19.60
C ASP A 242 -3.62 -16.18 -20.37
N TYR A 243 -4.80 -16.71 -20.03
CA TYR A 243 -6.07 -16.27 -20.64
C TYR A 243 -6.25 -14.75 -20.51
N ASN A 244 -5.90 -14.20 -19.34
CA ASN A 244 -6.02 -12.77 -19.04
C ASN A 244 -4.84 -11.92 -19.54
N ARG A 245 -3.86 -12.52 -20.24
CA ARG A 245 -2.67 -11.87 -20.77
C ARG A 245 -1.92 -11.06 -19.72
N ARG A 246 -1.69 -11.66 -18.54
CA ARG A 246 -1.03 -10.98 -17.40
C ARG A 246 0.47 -10.74 -17.59
N GLY A 247 1.08 -11.48 -18.53
CA GLY A 247 2.49 -11.37 -18.91
C GLY A 247 3.46 -11.78 -17.81
N HIS A 248 3.01 -12.61 -16.87
CA HIS A 248 3.82 -13.25 -15.83
C HIS A 248 3.15 -14.56 -15.41
N SER A 249 3.94 -15.44 -14.81
CA SER A 249 3.52 -16.73 -14.29
C SER A 249 3.38 -16.74 -12.76
N VAL A 250 2.82 -17.83 -12.24
CA VAL A 250 2.86 -18.15 -10.80
C VAL A 250 4.30 -18.30 -10.32
N ALA A 251 5.20 -18.86 -11.13
CA ALA A 251 6.61 -19.02 -10.78
C ALA A 251 7.33 -17.67 -10.61
N ASP A 252 6.97 -16.66 -11.41
CA ASP A 252 7.48 -15.29 -11.24
C ASP A 252 7.02 -14.71 -9.91
N SER A 253 5.75 -14.95 -9.53
CA SER A 253 5.19 -14.49 -8.25
C SER A 253 5.88 -15.13 -7.05
N VAL A 254 6.17 -16.43 -7.12
CA VAL A 254 6.93 -17.16 -6.09
C VAL A 254 8.35 -16.61 -5.98
N THR A 255 9.03 -16.44 -7.11
CA THR A 255 10.42 -15.95 -7.13
C THR A 255 10.51 -14.54 -6.57
N ALA A 256 9.63 -13.63 -7.01
CA ALA A 256 9.56 -12.26 -6.52
C ALA A 256 9.30 -12.21 -5.00
N ASN A 257 8.36 -13.02 -4.50
CA ASN A 257 8.06 -13.09 -3.08
C ASN A 257 9.27 -13.56 -2.26
N CYS A 258 9.99 -14.59 -2.72
CA CYS A 258 11.20 -15.08 -2.06
C CYS A 258 12.25 -13.97 -1.96
N LEU A 259 12.61 -13.35 -3.09
CA LEU A 259 13.66 -12.32 -3.13
C LEU A 259 13.31 -11.10 -2.27
N LEU A 260 12.05 -10.66 -2.28
CA LEU A 260 11.61 -9.53 -1.44
C LEU A 260 11.71 -9.87 0.05
N ARG A 261 11.33 -11.09 0.44
CA ARG A 261 11.41 -11.54 1.84
C ARG A 261 12.85 -11.68 2.31
N ASP A 262 13.72 -12.25 1.48
CA ASP A 262 15.15 -12.37 1.77
C ASP A 262 15.83 -10.99 1.87
N ALA A 263 15.31 -9.98 1.15
CA ALA A 263 15.72 -8.59 1.28
C ALA A 263 15.11 -7.84 2.48
N GLY A 264 14.27 -8.48 3.29
CA GLY A 264 13.64 -7.88 4.48
C GLY A 264 12.49 -6.92 4.18
N LEU A 265 11.95 -6.91 2.96
CA LEU A 265 10.80 -6.08 2.59
C LEU A 265 9.49 -6.73 3.03
N LYS A 266 8.50 -5.90 3.40
CA LYS A 266 7.14 -6.37 3.65
C LYS A 266 6.48 -6.66 2.30
N VAL A 267 5.92 -7.87 2.14
CA VAL A 267 5.35 -8.31 0.86
C VAL A 267 3.86 -8.44 0.97
N GLY A 268 3.15 -7.90 -0.01
CA GLY A 268 1.72 -8.14 -0.10
C GLY A 268 1.27 -8.40 -1.51
N PHE A 269 0.18 -9.15 -1.59
CA PHE A 269 -0.37 -9.59 -2.86
C PHE A 269 -1.62 -8.82 -3.18
N HIS A 270 -1.73 -8.44 -4.44
CA HIS A 270 -2.98 -8.02 -5.04
C HIS A 270 -3.53 -9.21 -5.82
N VAL A 271 -4.68 -9.73 -5.37
CA VAL A 271 -5.40 -10.86 -5.99
C VAL A 271 -6.74 -10.40 -6.55
N MET A 272 -7.15 -11.01 -7.65
CA MET A 272 -8.36 -10.67 -8.39
C MET A 272 -9.21 -11.92 -8.61
N PRO A 273 -10.20 -12.18 -7.75
CA PRO A 273 -11.22 -13.18 -8.07
C PRO A 273 -12.09 -12.71 -9.24
N ASN A 274 -12.87 -13.64 -9.80
CA ASN A 274 -13.82 -13.42 -10.89
C ASN A 274 -13.14 -13.00 -12.21
N LEU A 275 -11.88 -13.37 -12.42
CA LEU A 275 -11.22 -13.12 -13.72
C LEU A 275 -11.87 -13.96 -14.83
N PRO A 276 -11.92 -13.47 -16.08
CA PRO A 276 -12.27 -14.29 -17.23
C PRO A 276 -11.54 -15.63 -17.25
N GLY A 277 -12.28 -16.73 -17.43
CA GLY A 277 -11.76 -18.09 -17.39
C GLY A 277 -11.62 -18.71 -15.99
N ALA A 278 -11.90 -17.97 -14.90
CA ALA A 278 -11.92 -18.51 -13.54
C ALA A 278 -13.34 -18.89 -13.08
N SER A 279 -13.49 -20.02 -12.39
CA SER A 279 -14.70 -20.35 -11.64
C SER A 279 -14.60 -19.95 -10.16
N VAL A 280 -15.73 -19.97 -9.45
CA VAL A 280 -15.76 -19.74 -7.99
C VAL A 280 -14.87 -20.75 -7.26
N GLU A 281 -14.80 -22.00 -7.72
CA GLU A 281 -13.91 -23.03 -7.20
C GLU A 281 -12.42 -22.72 -7.47
N ASP A 282 -12.09 -22.16 -8.64
CA ASP A 282 -10.73 -21.69 -8.92
C ASP A 282 -10.30 -20.62 -7.91
N ASP A 283 -11.19 -19.66 -7.62
CA ASP A 283 -10.90 -18.60 -6.66
C ASP A 283 -10.87 -19.09 -5.21
N ARG A 284 -11.69 -20.09 -4.86
CA ARG A 284 -11.60 -20.77 -3.56
C ARG A 284 -10.22 -21.42 -3.39
N ARG A 285 -9.77 -22.17 -4.41
CA ARG A 285 -8.43 -22.79 -4.42
C ARG A 285 -7.32 -21.75 -4.35
N MET A 286 -7.49 -20.61 -5.02
CA MET A 286 -6.56 -19.48 -4.90
C MET A 286 -6.45 -19.01 -3.44
N PHE A 287 -7.58 -18.77 -2.75
CA PHE A 287 -7.55 -18.33 -1.35
C PHE A 287 -6.95 -19.37 -0.40
N GLU A 288 -7.25 -20.66 -0.60
CA GLU A 288 -6.62 -21.75 0.16
C GLU A 288 -5.11 -21.79 -0.08
N GLY A 289 -4.69 -21.72 -1.35
CA GLY A 289 -3.30 -21.77 -1.80
C GLY A 289 -2.44 -20.65 -1.22
N LEU A 290 -2.98 -19.42 -1.14
CA LEU A 290 -2.27 -18.25 -0.59
C LEU A 290 -1.67 -18.48 0.80
N PHE A 291 -2.28 -19.34 1.63
CA PHE A 291 -1.88 -19.52 3.02
C PHE A 291 -1.42 -20.94 3.35
N SER A 292 -1.90 -21.95 2.62
CA SER A 292 -1.48 -23.34 2.79
C SER A 292 -0.09 -23.59 2.21
N ASP A 293 0.23 -22.99 1.07
CA ASP A 293 1.53 -23.11 0.40
C ASP A 293 2.51 -22.06 0.92
N GLU A 294 3.65 -22.52 1.43
CA GLU A 294 4.69 -21.67 2.03
C GLU A 294 5.35 -20.70 1.04
N ARG A 295 5.26 -20.98 -0.25
CA ARG A 295 5.83 -20.13 -1.32
C ARG A 295 5.12 -18.79 -1.46
N PHE A 296 3.90 -18.65 -0.93
CA PHE A 296 3.08 -17.43 -1.02
C PHE A 296 3.02 -16.66 0.29
N ARG A 297 2.15 -17.05 1.22
CA ARG A 297 1.99 -16.51 2.59
C ARG A 297 2.26 -15.00 2.71
N PRO A 298 1.55 -14.12 1.98
CA PRO A 298 1.85 -12.69 1.97
C PRO A 298 1.57 -12.01 3.33
N ASP A 299 2.31 -10.96 3.69
CA ASP A 299 2.10 -10.21 4.94
C ASP A 299 0.81 -9.38 4.90
N PHE A 300 0.43 -8.92 3.71
CA PHE A 300 -0.80 -8.17 3.50
C PHE A 300 -1.46 -8.50 2.16
N LEU A 301 -2.76 -8.27 2.08
CA LEU A 301 -3.57 -8.64 0.92
C LEU A 301 -4.46 -7.48 0.46
N LYS A 302 -4.59 -7.31 -0.85
CA LYS A 302 -5.67 -6.56 -1.51
C LYS A 302 -6.48 -7.54 -2.35
N ILE A 303 -7.79 -7.62 -2.11
CA ILE A 303 -8.69 -8.49 -2.87
C ILE A 303 -9.58 -7.62 -3.73
N TYR A 304 -9.37 -7.63 -5.04
CA TYR A 304 -10.11 -6.81 -6.00
C TYR A 304 -10.89 -7.71 -6.95
N PRO A 305 -12.16 -8.03 -6.65
CA PRO A 305 -13.02 -8.69 -7.62
C PRO A 305 -12.98 -7.98 -8.97
N THR A 306 -12.89 -8.76 -10.03
CA THR A 306 -12.86 -8.23 -11.40
C THR A 306 -14.17 -7.50 -11.70
N LEU A 307 -14.02 -6.32 -12.32
CA LEU A 307 -15.12 -5.46 -12.75
C LEU A 307 -14.96 -5.22 -14.25
N VAL A 308 -16.07 -5.23 -14.98
CA VAL A 308 -16.10 -4.79 -16.37
C VAL A 308 -16.19 -3.27 -16.38
N THR A 309 -15.25 -2.63 -17.06
CA THR A 309 -15.15 -1.17 -17.16
C THR A 309 -15.15 -0.72 -18.62
N PRO A 310 -15.61 0.51 -18.92
CA PRO A 310 -15.64 1.02 -20.28
C PRO A 310 -14.24 1.01 -20.92
N GLY A 311 -14.13 0.51 -22.15
CA GLY A 311 -12.89 0.45 -22.94
C GLY A 311 -11.90 -0.65 -22.52
N SER A 312 -12.28 -1.50 -21.55
CA SER A 312 -11.54 -2.73 -21.26
C SER A 312 -11.89 -3.82 -22.27
N GLU A 313 -10.96 -4.72 -22.60
CA GLU A 313 -11.24 -5.80 -23.57
C GLU A 313 -12.30 -6.79 -23.04
N ILE A 314 -12.42 -6.92 -21.72
CA ILE A 314 -13.47 -7.74 -21.09
C ILE A 314 -14.88 -7.15 -21.23
N GLU A 315 -15.03 -5.88 -21.64
CA GLU A 315 -16.33 -5.30 -21.98
C GLU A 315 -16.90 -5.96 -23.23
N ALA A 316 -16.09 -6.13 -24.27
CA ALA A 316 -16.52 -6.83 -25.49
C ALA A 316 -16.90 -8.29 -25.22
N LEU A 317 -16.13 -9.00 -24.38
CA LEU A 317 -16.47 -10.37 -23.97
C LEU A 317 -17.79 -10.43 -23.21
N TRP A 318 -18.07 -9.42 -22.37
CA TRP A 318 -19.33 -9.33 -21.65
C TRP A 318 -20.51 -9.03 -22.58
N GLU A 319 -20.36 -8.10 -23.53
CA GLU A 319 -21.38 -7.80 -24.54
C GLU A 319 -21.72 -9.00 -25.42
N GLN A 320 -20.73 -9.85 -25.72
CA GLN A 320 -20.88 -11.08 -26.48
C GLN A 320 -21.43 -12.26 -25.65
N GLY A 321 -21.53 -12.11 -24.32
CA GLY A 321 -21.94 -13.17 -23.40
C GLY A 321 -20.86 -14.23 -23.12
N GLU A 322 -19.62 -14.01 -23.57
CA GLU A 322 -18.48 -14.90 -23.35
C GLU A 322 -17.85 -14.74 -21.96
N TYR A 323 -18.14 -13.64 -21.26
CA TYR A 323 -17.76 -13.43 -19.87
C TYR A 323 -18.93 -12.85 -19.07
N LEU A 324 -19.36 -13.59 -18.04
CA LEU A 324 -20.37 -13.15 -17.10
C LEU A 324 -19.74 -13.05 -15.70
N PRO A 325 -19.66 -11.84 -15.10
CA PRO A 325 -19.24 -11.69 -13.72
C PRO A 325 -20.13 -12.53 -12.79
N TYR A 326 -19.55 -13.03 -11.70
CA TYR A 326 -20.30 -13.73 -10.65
C TYR A 326 -21.48 -12.90 -10.16
N SER A 327 -22.53 -13.59 -9.72
CA SER A 327 -23.61 -12.93 -9.01
C SER A 327 -23.09 -12.28 -7.72
N GLU A 328 -23.84 -11.29 -7.25
CA GLU A 328 -23.45 -10.56 -6.06
C GLU A 328 -23.36 -11.45 -4.82
N GLU A 329 -24.29 -12.39 -4.68
CA GLU A 329 -24.33 -13.36 -3.58
C GLU A 329 -23.13 -14.29 -3.61
N GLU A 330 -22.79 -14.87 -4.77
CA GLU A 330 -21.61 -15.71 -4.96
C GLU A 330 -20.32 -14.96 -4.60
N LEU A 331 -20.22 -13.69 -5.02
CA LEU A 331 -19.05 -12.89 -4.74
C LEU A 331 -18.95 -12.54 -3.25
N ILE A 332 -20.06 -12.20 -2.58
CA ILE A 332 -20.07 -11.94 -1.13
C ILE A 332 -19.65 -13.20 -0.38
N ASP A 333 -20.16 -14.38 -0.76
CA ASP A 333 -19.79 -15.67 -0.17
C ASP A 333 -18.32 -15.99 -0.37
N LEU A 334 -17.81 -15.82 -1.59
CA LEU A 334 -16.41 -16.06 -1.92
C LEU A 334 -15.47 -15.16 -1.11
N ILE A 335 -15.79 -13.87 -0.97
CA ILE A 335 -14.99 -12.94 -0.17
C ILE A 335 -15.11 -13.26 1.32
N ALA A 336 -16.30 -13.62 1.82
CA ALA A 336 -16.47 -14.06 3.21
C ALA A 336 -15.62 -15.30 3.50
N TYR A 337 -15.63 -16.28 2.58
CA TYR A 337 -14.82 -17.47 2.64
C TYR A 337 -13.33 -17.14 2.65
N GLY A 338 -12.84 -16.33 1.70
CA GLY A 338 -11.44 -15.88 1.69
C GLY A 338 -11.04 -15.16 3.00
N LYS A 339 -11.94 -14.35 3.58
CA LYS A 339 -11.70 -13.71 4.89
C LYS A 339 -11.61 -14.69 6.06
N SER A 340 -12.35 -15.81 6.00
CA SER A 340 -12.32 -16.86 7.03
C SER A 340 -10.96 -17.56 7.11
N LEU A 341 -10.25 -17.61 5.99
CA LEU A 341 -8.95 -18.27 5.87
C LEU A 341 -7.77 -17.39 6.29
N LEU A 342 -7.97 -16.06 6.43
CA LEU A 342 -6.88 -15.12 6.69
C LEU A 342 -6.18 -15.42 8.03
N PRO A 343 -4.88 -15.78 8.00
CA PRO A 343 -4.10 -15.98 9.21
C PRO A 343 -3.92 -14.69 10.02
N GLU A 344 -3.55 -14.84 11.28
CA GLU A 344 -3.40 -13.72 12.21
C GLU A 344 -2.27 -12.74 11.86
N TYR A 345 -1.25 -13.20 11.12
CA TYR A 345 -0.16 -12.35 10.65
C TYR A 345 -0.53 -11.51 9.43
N VAL A 346 -1.65 -11.82 8.77
CA VAL A 346 -2.03 -11.15 7.51
C VAL A 346 -2.85 -9.90 7.78
N ARG A 347 -2.52 -8.81 7.07
CA ARG A 347 -3.36 -7.61 7.03
C ARG A 347 -4.12 -7.49 5.72
N LEU A 348 -5.43 -7.75 5.73
CA LEU A 348 -6.29 -7.45 4.59
C LEU A 348 -6.50 -5.93 4.48
N GLN A 349 -5.74 -5.28 3.61
CA GLN A 349 -5.76 -3.83 3.43
C GLN A 349 -7.10 -3.38 2.85
N ARG A 350 -7.52 -4.01 1.75
CA ARG A 350 -8.65 -3.54 0.97
C ARG A 350 -9.41 -4.68 0.30
N ILE A 351 -10.72 -4.48 0.19
CA ILE A 351 -11.63 -5.28 -0.61
C ILE A 351 -12.24 -4.30 -1.61
N GLN A 352 -12.13 -4.62 -2.90
CA GLN A 352 -12.51 -3.78 -4.06
C GLN A 352 -11.64 -2.56 -4.38
N ARG A 353 -11.65 -2.20 -5.66
CA ARG A 353 -10.99 -1.02 -6.24
C ARG A 353 -11.74 0.28 -5.92
N ASP A 354 -11.04 1.40 -6.09
CA ASP A 354 -11.59 2.77 -5.97
C ASP A 354 -12.34 3.24 -7.24
N ILE A 355 -12.88 2.33 -8.05
CA ILE A 355 -13.54 2.68 -9.31
C ILE A 355 -14.93 3.28 -9.01
N PRO A 356 -15.25 4.48 -9.52
CA PRO A 356 -16.59 5.06 -9.37
C PRO A 356 -17.67 4.13 -9.92
N ALA A 357 -18.76 3.93 -9.18
CA ALA A 357 -19.83 3.00 -9.59
C ALA A 357 -20.43 3.31 -10.97
N LYS A 358 -20.42 4.58 -11.39
CA LYS A 358 -20.84 5.04 -12.73
C LYS A 358 -19.98 4.48 -13.88
N LEU A 359 -18.77 4.01 -13.58
CA LEU A 359 -17.83 3.41 -14.55
C LEU A 359 -17.78 1.88 -14.43
N ILE A 360 -18.73 1.26 -13.72
CA ILE A 360 -18.85 -0.19 -13.63
C ILE A 360 -19.96 -0.62 -14.59
N VAL A 361 -19.55 -1.17 -15.73
CA VAL A 361 -20.44 -1.72 -16.77
C VAL A 361 -21.13 -2.97 -16.22
N ALA A 362 -20.34 -3.91 -15.70
CA ALA A 362 -20.81 -5.14 -15.07
C ALA A 362 -19.89 -5.59 -13.92
N GLY A 363 -20.41 -6.45 -13.05
CA GLY A 363 -19.84 -6.76 -11.74
C GLY A 363 -20.45 -5.90 -10.64
N SER A 364 -20.03 -6.11 -9.39
CA SER A 364 -20.75 -5.49 -8.27
C SER A 364 -20.44 -4.01 -8.09
N ARG A 365 -21.49 -3.25 -7.80
CA ARG A 365 -21.49 -1.79 -7.59
C ARG A 365 -21.51 -1.37 -6.13
N HIS A 366 -21.58 -2.31 -5.19
CA HIS A 366 -21.51 -1.97 -3.77
C HIS A 366 -20.15 -1.39 -3.40
N SER A 367 -20.17 -0.34 -2.59
CA SER A 367 -18.95 0.29 -2.06
C SER A 367 -18.56 -0.23 -0.67
N ASN A 368 -19.38 -1.09 -0.08
CA ASN A 368 -19.31 -1.59 1.30
C ASN A 368 -19.12 -3.12 1.37
N PHE A 369 -18.42 -3.73 0.40
CA PHE A 369 -18.20 -5.18 0.39
C PHE A 369 -17.57 -5.73 1.65
N ARG A 370 -16.70 -4.95 2.30
CA ARG A 370 -16.08 -5.38 3.55
C ARG A 370 -17.13 -5.71 4.60
N GLN A 371 -18.15 -4.86 4.73
CA GLN A 371 -19.26 -5.03 5.66
C GLN A 371 -20.16 -6.19 5.23
N LEU A 372 -20.48 -6.29 3.94
CA LEU A 372 -21.32 -7.39 3.42
C LEU A 372 -20.67 -8.77 3.67
N ALA A 373 -19.40 -8.93 3.33
CA ALA A 373 -18.65 -10.17 3.57
C ALA A 373 -18.45 -10.45 5.07
N GLU A 374 -18.36 -9.42 5.90
CA GLU A 374 -18.29 -9.59 7.37
C GLU A 374 -19.62 -10.06 7.96
N ALA A 375 -20.74 -9.47 7.52
CA ALA A 375 -22.07 -9.90 7.91
C ALA A 375 -22.35 -11.35 7.50
N ARG A 376 -21.97 -11.72 6.27
CA ARG A 376 -22.06 -13.10 5.77
C ARG A 376 -21.24 -14.09 6.62
N LEU A 377 -20.03 -13.71 6.98
CA LEU A 377 -19.17 -14.54 7.82
C LEU A 377 -19.78 -14.73 9.22
N HIS A 378 -20.34 -13.66 9.80
CA HIS A 378 -21.02 -13.72 11.10
C HIS A 378 -22.29 -14.56 11.06
N SER A 379 -23.10 -14.51 10.00
CA SER A 379 -24.29 -15.36 9.87
C SER A 379 -23.95 -16.85 9.78
N GLN A 380 -22.71 -17.19 9.42
CA GLN A 380 -22.18 -18.56 9.43
C GLN A 380 -21.50 -18.94 10.76
N GLY A 381 -21.56 -18.08 11.78
CA GLY A 381 -20.91 -18.30 13.08
C GLY A 381 -19.38 -18.14 13.06
N LEU A 382 -18.83 -17.60 11.97
CA LEU A 382 -17.39 -17.40 11.78
C LEU A 382 -17.00 -15.94 12.01
N ARG A 383 -15.69 -15.68 12.20
CA ARG A 383 -15.12 -14.34 12.34
C ARG A 383 -13.77 -14.24 11.64
N CYS A 384 -13.45 -13.05 11.13
CA CYS A 384 -12.16 -12.78 10.50
C CYS A 384 -11.09 -12.50 11.56
N ARG A 385 -9.94 -13.18 11.47
CA ARG A 385 -8.82 -13.04 12.43
C ARG A 385 -7.62 -12.26 11.87
N CYS A 386 -7.76 -11.61 10.71
CA CYS A 386 -6.67 -10.79 10.17
C CYS A 386 -6.32 -9.61 11.11
N ILE A 387 -5.11 -9.05 10.97
CA ILE A 387 -4.62 -7.91 11.78
C ILE A 387 -5.64 -6.76 11.81
N ARG A 388 -6.18 -6.39 10.65
CA ARG A 388 -7.10 -5.25 10.54
C ARG A 388 -8.41 -5.45 11.31
N CYS A 389 -8.88 -6.68 11.47
CA CYS A 389 -10.10 -6.96 12.23
C CYS A 389 -9.87 -6.98 13.76
N ARG A 390 -8.61 -7.01 14.20
CA ARG A 390 -8.20 -7.08 15.60
C ARG A 390 -7.37 -5.87 16.08
N GLU A 391 -7.13 -4.88 15.22
CA GLU A 391 -6.33 -3.71 15.58
C GLU A 391 -7.07 -2.84 16.62
N VAL A 392 -6.35 -2.38 17.65
CA VAL A 392 -6.92 -1.71 18.84
C VAL A 392 -7.80 -0.50 18.52
N GLY A 393 -7.49 0.23 17.44
CA GLY A 393 -8.31 1.37 17.02
C GLY A 393 -9.69 1.00 16.46
N ARG A 394 -9.95 -0.28 16.20
CA ARG A 394 -11.22 -0.79 15.64
C ARG A 394 -11.98 -1.67 16.60
N THR A 395 -11.27 -2.39 17.47
CA THR A 395 -11.90 -3.12 18.56
C THR A 395 -12.27 -2.12 19.65
N VAL A 396 -13.53 -2.10 20.08
CA VAL A 396 -13.86 -1.47 21.37
C VAL A 396 -12.99 -2.17 22.41
N ALA A 397 -12.21 -1.39 23.17
CA ALA A 397 -11.37 -1.95 24.21
C ALA A 397 -12.24 -2.88 25.07
N PRO A 398 -11.88 -4.16 25.27
CA PRO A 398 -12.54 -4.92 26.31
C PRO A 398 -12.39 -4.12 27.61
N GLU A 399 -13.48 -4.04 28.36
CA GLU A 399 -13.50 -3.52 29.73
C GLU A 399 -12.22 -3.97 30.43
N ALA A 400 -11.42 -2.99 30.89
CA ALA A 400 -10.01 -3.13 31.26
C ALA A 400 -9.61 -4.58 31.56
N ALA A 401 -9.03 -5.26 30.57
CA ALA A 401 -8.45 -6.57 30.80
C ALA A 401 -7.46 -6.40 31.96
N VAL A 402 -7.74 -7.04 33.09
CA VAL A 402 -6.85 -7.07 34.25
C VAL A 402 -5.53 -7.62 33.74
N VAL A 403 -4.56 -6.73 33.52
CA VAL A 403 -3.19 -7.13 33.25
C VAL A 403 -2.77 -7.89 34.50
N PRO A 404 -2.52 -9.21 34.44
CA PRO A 404 -2.00 -9.91 35.59
C PRO A 404 -0.67 -9.24 35.89
N THR A 405 -0.56 -8.61 37.05
CA THR A 405 0.71 -8.13 37.55
C THR A 405 1.71 -9.30 37.44
N PRO A 406 2.87 -9.12 36.79
CA PRO A 406 3.87 -10.16 36.80
C PRO A 406 4.17 -10.45 38.27
N ARG A 407 3.89 -11.68 38.72
CA ARG A 407 4.30 -12.14 40.04
C ARG A 407 5.78 -11.80 40.16
N SER A 408 6.12 -10.96 41.13
CA SER A 408 7.49 -10.69 41.48
C SER A 408 8.16 -12.04 41.73
N CYS A 409 9.09 -12.41 40.85
CA CYS A 409 9.99 -13.52 41.12
C CYS A 409 11.03 -12.99 42.10
N ALA A 410 10.60 -12.79 43.35
CA ALA A 410 11.47 -12.47 44.47
C ALA A 410 11.69 -13.74 45.27
N SER A 411 12.93 -14.23 45.19
CA SER A 411 13.64 -15.02 46.21
C SER A 411 13.07 -16.38 46.63
N SER A 412 13.53 -17.41 45.93
CA SER A 412 14.12 -18.59 46.58
C SER A 412 15.47 -18.92 45.93
N MET A 413 16.40 -17.96 45.96
CA MET A 413 17.81 -18.28 45.73
C MET A 413 18.33 -19.00 46.98
N SER A 414 18.32 -20.34 46.92
CA SER A 414 19.23 -21.13 47.73
C SER A 414 20.64 -20.93 47.17
N THR A 415 21.58 -20.67 48.06
CA THR A 415 22.98 -20.39 47.77
C THR A 415 23.68 -21.62 47.16
N GLY A 416 23.76 -21.66 45.83
CA GLY A 416 24.66 -22.54 45.09
C GLY A 416 25.85 -21.73 44.56
N ALA A 417 27.01 -21.86 45.19
CA ALA A 417 28.23 -21.18 44.80
C ALA A 417 28.68 -21.58 43.39
N TRP A 418 28.80 -20.62 42.48
CA TRP A 418 29.47 -20.81 41.19
C TRP A 418 30.95 -20.45 41.34
N SER A 419 31.80 -21.48 41.38
CA SER A 419 33.24 -21.34 41.30
C SER A 419 33.67 -21.03 39.87
N ARG A 420 34.49 -19.99 39.70
CA ARG A 420 35.10 -19.62 38.42
C ARG A 420 36.12 -20.70 38.03
N SER A 421 35.94 -21.32 36.88
CA SER A 421 36.97 -22.16 36.24
C SER A 421 37.52 -21.43 35.01
N ALA A 422 38.84 -21.28 34.99
CA ALA A 422 39.65 -20.65 33.95
C ALA A 422 39.70 -21.49 32.64
N PRO A 423 40.02 -20.90 31.48
CA PRO A 423 40.05 -21.62 30.21
C PRO A 423 41.28 -22.56 30.15
N ARG A 424 41.06 -23.81 29.72
CA ARG A 424 42.13 -24.79 29.53
C ARG A 424 42.82 -24.59 28.17
N HIS A 425 44.15 -24.59 28.24
CA HIS A 425 45.10 -24.62 27.12
C HIS A 425 44.90 -25.83 26.19
N LEU A 426 45.01 -25.59 24.88
CA LEU A 426 45.26 -26.61 23.84
C LEU A 426 46.76 -27.00 23.83
N PRO A 427 47.12 -28.29 23.73
CA PRO A 427 48.51 -28.69 23.57
C PRO A 427 48.91 -28.80 22.08
N THR A 428 50.12 -28.33 21.79
CA THR A 428 50.86 -28.49 20.54
C THR A 428 51.82 -29.70 20.62
N SER A 429 51.87 -30.48 19.54
CA SER A 429 52.99 -31.34 19.08
C SER A 429 52.52 -31.97 17.75
N GLY A 430 53.23 -32.08 16.64
CA GLY A 430 54.65 -31.93 16.32
C GLY A 430 54.93 -32.92 15.16
N SER A 431 55.21 -32.38 13.97
CA SER A 431 55.99 -32.93 12.83
C SER A 431 55.97 -34.43 12.49
N THR A 432 55.59 -34.76 11.24
CA THR A 432 56.46 -35.52 10.31
C THR A 432 56.16 -35.14 8.86
N ALA A 433 57.23 -34.90 8.11
CA ALA A 433 57.28 -34.43 6.72
C ALA A 433 57.18 -35.57 5.69
N VAL A 434 56.61 -35.30 4.52
CA VAL A 434 57.07 -35.88 3.24
C VAL A 434 56.93 -34.84 2.10
N SER A 435 58.06 -34.71 1.42
CA SER A 435 58.53 -33.96 0.24
C SER A 435 57.58 -33.39 -0.83
N ALA A 436 58.10 -32.29 -1.40
CA ALA A 436 57.66 -31.48 -2.52
C ALA A 436 57.74 -32.14 -3.91
N SER A 437 56.96 -31.58 -4.86
CA SER A 437 57.43 -31.37 -6.23
C SER A 437 56.78 -30.13 -6.85
N SER A 438 57.64 -29.17 -7.19
CA SER A 438 57.39 -27.95 -7.96
C SER A 438 57.32 -28.21 -9.46
N SER A 439 56.46 -27.48 -10.20
CA SER A 439 56.83 -26.95 -11.53
C SER A 439 55.80 -25.94 -12.09
N SER A 440 56.22 -24.67 -12.08
CA SER A 440 56.01 -23.55 -13.01
C SER A 440 54.66 -23.25 -13.70
N PRO A 441 54.25 -21.96 -13.70
CA PRO A 441 53.23 -21.38 -14.59
C PRO A 441 53.87 -20.65 -15.79
N ARG A 442 53.14 -20.54 -16.92
CA ARG A 442 53.17 -19.45 -17.95
C ARG A 442 52.52 -19.92 -19.28
N PRO A 443 52.19 -19.03 -20.24
CA PRO A 443 51.79 -17.62 -20.14
C PRO A 443 50.62 -17.19 -21.07
N ARG A 444 50.18 -15.95 -20.81
CA ARG A 444 49.48 -14.96 -21.66
C ARG A 444 49.47 -15.18 -23.18
N ARG A 445 48.31 -14.89 -23.80
CA ARG A 445 48.18 -14.49 -25.23
C ARG A 445 47.33 -13.22 -25.36
N ARG A 446 47.89 -12.23 -26.07
CA ARG A 446 47.30 -11.12 -26.85
C ARG A 446 48.44 -10.61 -27.77
N PRO A 447 48.21 -9.81 -28.82
CA PRO A 447 47.14 -9.79 -29.84
C PRO A 447 47.74 -9.72 -31.29
N ALA A 448 46.93 -9.76 -32.34
CA ALA A 448 47.22 -9.21 -33.69
C ALA A 448 45.89 -9.12 -34.48
N THR A 449 45.31 -7.95 -34.78
CA THR A 449 45.50 -7.06 -35.95
C THR A 449 45.64 -7.75 -37.32
N THR A 450 44.64 -7.54 -38.18
CA THR A 450 44.82 -7.19 -39.60
C THR A 450 43.70 -6.27 -40.05
N VAL A 451 44.13 -5.16 -40.66
CA VAL A 451 43.41 -4.13 -41.43
C VAL A 451 43.38 -4.56 -42.91
N THR A 452 42.47 -3.94 -43.69
CA THR A 452 42.42 -3.64 -45.15
C THR A 452 41.17 -4.23 -45.83
N ASP A 453 40.16 -3.39 -46.15
CA ASP A 453 39.93 -2.64 -47.42
C ASP A 453 39.19 -3.54 -48.46
N THR A 454 38.19 -3.16 -49.25
CA THR A 454 37.85 -1.88 -49.93
C THR A 454 36.44 -2.00 -50.58
N SER A 455 35.82 -0.84 -50.88
CA SER A 455 34.89 -0.53 -52.02
C SER A 455 33.53 -1.28 -52.12
N GLN A 456 32.37 -0.63 -52.06
CA GLN A 456 31.81 0.38 -52.98
C GLN A 456 30.71 1.19 -52.29
#